data_AF-A0A5J6PEQ9-F1
#
_entry.id   AF-A0A5J6PEQ9-F1
#
_cell.length_a   1.000
_cell.length_b   1.000
_cell.length_c   1.000
_cell.angle_alpha   90.00
_cell.angle_beta   90.00
_cell.angle_gamma   90.00
#
_symmetry.space_group_name_H-M   'P 1'
#
loop_
_entity.id
_entity.type
_entity.pdbx_description
1 polymer ?
#
loop_
_entity_poly.entity_id
_entity_poly.type
_entity_poly.pdbx_seq_one_letter_code
_entity_poly.pdbx_strand_id
1 'polypeptide(L)' 'MNAKESAQHLINQLPEQASWSDIMYELYVKQKIEAGLRAVEEGRTIPHDQVKARILARQQKTS' A
#
# COMPACT_ATOMS: atom_id res chain seq x y z
N MET A 1 -14.91 -9.05 5.88
CA MET A 1 -14.47 -9.75 4.66
C MET A 1 -13.09 -10.32 4.88
N ASN A 2 -12.86 -11.56 4.46
CA ASN A 2 -11.53 -12.15 4.43
C ASN A 2 -10.78 -11.72 3.15
N ALA A 3 -9.48 -12.02 3.06
CA ALA A 3 -8.65 -11.61 1.91
C ALA A 3 -9.19 -12.11 0.56
N LYS A 4 -9.79 -13.30 0.51
CA LYS A 4 -10.35 -13.88 -0.71
C LYS A 4 -11.60 -13.12 -1.16
N GLU A 5 -12.50 -12.81 -0.24
CA GLU A 5 -13.71 -12.02 -0.53
C GLU A 5 -13.37 -10.61 -1.00
N SER A 6 -12.39 -9.95 -0.35
CA SER A 6 -11.92 -8.63 -0.77
C SER A 6 -11.30 -8.66 -2.17
N ALA A 7 -10.49 -9.67 -2.48
CA ALA A 7 -9.90 -9.83 -3.81
C ALA A 7 -10.97 -10.06 -4.89
N GLN A 8 -11.97 -10.91 -4.62
CA GLN A 8 -13.08 -11.13 -5.54
C GLN A 8 -13.89 -9.85 -5.78
N HIS A 9 -14.17 -9.08 -4.73
CA HIS A 9 -14.91 -7.82 -4.86
C HIS A 9 -14.15 -6.81 -5.72
N LEU A 10 -12.83 -6.69 -5.51
CA LEU A 10 -11.96 -5.80 -6.26
C LEU A 10 -11.86 -6.22 -7.74
N ILE A 11 -11.72 -7.52 -8.01
CA ILE A 11 -11.72 -8.03 -9.39
C ILE A 11 -13.04 -7.73 -10.10
N ASN A 12 -14.18 -7.89 -9.42
CA ASN A 12 -15.50 -7.61 -10.00
C ASN A 12 -15.75 -6.12 -10.31
N GLN A 13 -14.93 -5.21 -9.77
CA GLN A 13 -15.02 -3.77 -10.04
C GLN A 13 -14.11 -3.33 -11.18
N LEU A 14 -13.20 -4.18 -11.64
CA LEU A 14 -12.31 -3.87 -12.73
C LEU A 14 -13.05 -3.90 -14.08
N PRO A 15 -12.60 -3.09 -15.06
CA PRO A 15 -13.09 -3.20 -16.43
C PRO A 15 -12.82 -4.59 -17.02
N GLU A 16 -13.67 -5.05 -17.92
CA GLU A 16 -13.51 -6.35 -18.62
C GLU A 16 -12.16 -6.45 -19.37
N GLN A 17 -11.62 -5.33 -19.83
CA GLN A 17 -10.33 -5.24 -20.52
C GLN A 17 -9.12 -5.13 -19.58
N ALA A 18 -9.32 -5.23 -18.25
CA ALA A 18 -8.23 -5.12 -17.29
C ALA A 18 -7.18 -6.21 -17.53
N SER A 19 -5.92 -5.79 -17.55
CA SER A 19 -4.79 -6.70 -17.69
C SER A 19 -4.42 -7.34 -16.35
N TRP A 20 -3.59 -8.38 -16.40
CA TRP A 20 -2.97 -8.94 -15.20
C TRP A 20 -2.19 -7.89 -14.39
N SER A 21 -1.61 -6.89 -15.04
CA SER A 21 -0.87 -5.83 -14.34
C SER A 21 -1.82 -4.94 -13.54
N ASP A 22 -3.00 -4.64 -14.08
CA ASP A 22 -4.02 -3.82 -13.41
C ASP A 22 -4.58 -4.56 -12.19
N ILE A 23 -4.90 -5.86 -12.35
CA ILE A 23 -5.37 -6.71 -11.25
C ILE A 23 -4.35 -6.75 -10.11
N MET A 24 -3.08 -7.00 -10.45
CA MET A 24 -2.00 -7.06 -9.46
C MET A 24 -1.74 -5.72 -8.78
N TYR A 25 -1.82 -4.63 -9.54
CA TYR A 25 -1.67 -3.28 -9.00
C TYR A 25 -2.75 -2.97 -7.97
N GLU A 26 -4.01 -3.19 -8.30
CA GLU A 26 -5.13 -2.92 -7.39
C GLU A 26 -5.06 -3.77 -6.12
N LEU A 27 -4.74 -5.07 -6.24
CA LEU A 27 -4.53 -5.94 -5.08
C LEU A 27 -3.38 -5.45 -4.19
N TYR A 28 -2.27 -5.03 -4.78
CA TYR A 28 -1.11 -4.52 -4.04
C TYR A 28 -1.44 -3.22 -3.31
N VAL A 29 -2.10 -2.27 -3.97
CA VAL A 29 -2.52 -1.00 -3.36
C VAL A 29 -3.46 -1.26 -2.19
N LYS A 30 -4.47 -2.12 -2.37
CA LYS A 30 -5.40 -2.50 -1.31
C LYS A 30 -4.68 -3.06 -0.09
N GLN A 31 -3.75 -4.00 -0.31
CA GLN A 31 -2.95 -4.59 0.77
C GLN A 31 -2.10 -3.54 1.50
N LYS A 32 -1.48 -2.59 0.78
CA LYS A 32 -0.67 -1.53 1.40
C LYS A 32 -1.50 -0.57 2.24
N ILE A 33 -2.71 -0.24 1.81
CA ILE A 33 -3.64 0.59 2.57
C ILE A 33 -4.03 -0.13 3.88
N GLU A 34 -4.46 -1.40 3.79
CA GLU A 34 -4.84 -2.17 4.98
C GLU A 34 -3.69 -2.33 5.98
N ALA A 35 -2.47 -2.56 5.48
CA ALA A 35 -1.28 -2.61 6.31
C ALA A 35 -0.98 -1.25 6.98
N GLY A 36 -1.17 -0.14 6.26
CA GLY A 36 -1.01 1.20 6.79
C GLY A 36 -2.02 1.54 7.87
N LEU A 37 -3.30 1.23 7.65
CA LEU A 37 -4.37 1.42 8.64
C LEU A 37 -4.09 0.63 9.92
N ARG A 38 -3.71 -0.64 9.79
CA ARG A 38 -3.32 -1.46 10.95
C ARG A 38 -2.11 -0.89 11.69
N ALA A 39 -1.11 -0.38 10.97
CA ALA A 39 0.04 0.26 11.60
C ALA A 39 -0.36 1.53 12.39
N VAL A 40 -1.36 2.28 11.93
CA VAL A 40 -1.92 3.41 12.68
C VAL A 40 -2.61 2.93 13.96
N GLU A 41 -3.50 1.93 13.85
CA GLU A 41 -4.21 1.34 14.98
C GLU A 41 -3.27 0.79 16.06
N GLU A 42 -2.18 0.14 15.63
CA GLU A 42 -1.16 -0.42 16.51
C GLU A 42 -0.12 0.62 16.99
N GLY A 43 -0.27 1.90 16.64
CA GLY A 43 0.66 2.97 17.02
C GLY A 43 2.04 2.87 16.37
N ARG A 44 2.22 2.04 15.32
CA ARG A 44 3.47 1.84 14.56
C ARG A 44 3.66 2.92 13.48
N THR A 45 3.47 4.17 13.85
CA THR A 45 3.72 5.34 12.98
C THR A 45 4.93 6.12 13.46
N ILE A 46 5.48 6.98 12.60
CA ILE A 46 6.55 7.91 12.98
C ILE A 46 6.14 9.36 12.70
N PRO A 47 6.59 10.31 13.54
CA PRO A 47 6.41 11.73 13.28
C PRO A 47 6.97 12.19 11.92
N HIS A 48 6.37 13.24 11.36
CA HIS A 48 6.70 13.75 10.02
C HIS A 48 8.18 14.20 9.89
N ASP A 49 8.72 14.84 10.91
CA ASP A 49 10.12 15.27 10.99
C ASP A 49 11.09 14.07 10.89
N GLN A 50 10.77 12.95 11.53
CA GLN A 50 11.55 11.71 11.44
C GLN A 50 11.52 11.12 10.03
N VAL A 51 10.38 11.17 9.33
CA VAL A 51 10.29 10.75 7.92
C VAL A 51 11.20 11.59 7.05
N LYS A 52 11.14 12.93 7.19
CA LYS A 52 11.95 13.87 6.41
C LYS A 52 13.45 13.61 6.60
N ALA A 53 13.89 13.42 7.84
CA ALA A 53 15.28 13.09 8.15
C ALA A 53 15.73 11.79 7.47
N ARG A 54 14.90 10.73 7.49
CA ARG A 54 15.21 9.44 6.84
C ARG A 54 15.34 9.56 5.32
N ILE A 55 14.52 10.37 4.67
CA ILE A 55 14.57 10.56 3.21
C ILE A 55 15.85 11.31 2.83
N LEU A 56 16.16 12.42 3.51
CA LEU A 56 17.37 13.20 3.25
C LEU A 56 18.66 12.40 3.50
N ALA A 57 18.70 11.60 4.56
CA ALA A 57 19.84 10.74 4.87
C ALA A 57 20.08 9.66 3.80
N ARG A 58 19.03 9.19 3.11
CA ARG A 58 19.17 8.23 2.00
C ARG A 58 19.77 8.90 0.76
N GLN A 59 19.35 10.13 0.45
CA GLN A 59 19.86 10.87 -0.70
C GLN A 59 21.36 11.19 -0.58
N GLN A 60 21.83 11.51 0.63
CA GLN A 60 23.26 11.79 0.89
C GLN A 60 24.16 10.55 0.78
N LYS A 61 23.61 9.34 0.90
CA LYS A 61 24.38 8.08 0.78
C LYS A 61 24.48 7.55 -0.65
N THR A 62 23.73 8.14 -1.59
CA THR A 62 23.68 7.71 -3.00
C THR A 62 24.39 8.70 -3.93
N SER A 63 24.88 9.82 -3.40
CA SER A 63 25.85 10.72 -4.05
C SER A 63 27.27 10.35 -3.63
#